data_AF-A0A3A9ZQG0-F1
#
_entry.id   AF-A0A3A9ZQG0-F1
#
_cell.length_a   1.000
_cell.length_b   1.000
_cell.length_c   1.000
_cell.angle_alpha   90.00
_cell.angle_beta   90.00
_cell.angle_gamma   90.00
#
_symmetry.space_group_name_H-M   'P 1'
#
loop_
_entity.id
_entity.type
_entity.pdbx_description
1 polymer ?
#
loop_
_entity_poly.entity_id
_entity_poly.type
_entity_poly.pdbx_seq_one_letter_code
_entity_poly.pdbx_strand_id
1 'polypeptide(L)'
;MLAAAATALLLVITALVVTTEPAQAAGGCRSAPYSAKFGMHDPFQMFDGMEDAYFPRSGSYRTTSQCRDIQVKNTGNGGTWGGPFWACVVWVGRATCANGWTYVPPGQWRNLATNVQDGTRFYLFMQTNLGTYEAAYGVGEW
;
A
#
# COMPACT_ATOMS: atom_id res chain seq x y z
N MET A 1 2.64 16.78 77.62
CA MET A 1 1.64 16.30 76.64
C MET A 1 1.54 17.33 75.52
N LEU A 2 2.07 17.02 74.33
CA LEU A 2 1.66 17.60 73.06
C LEU A 2 2.29 16.74 71.95
N ALA A 3 1.42 16.10 71.17
CA ALA A 3 1.76 15.17 70.09
C ALA A 3 1.90 15.92 68.76
N ALA A 4 2.74 15.41 67.86
CA ALA A 4 2.67 15.74 66.44
C ALA A 4 2.86 14.43 65.65
N ALA A 5 1.77 13.97 65.02
CA ALA A 5 1.74 12.79 64.17
C ALA A 5 2.28 13.15 62.78
N ALA A 6 3.25 12.39 62.28
CA ALA A 6 3.75 12.51 60.92
C ALA A 6 2.89 11.64 59.98
N THR A 7 2.21 12.27 59.04
CA THR A 7 1.42 11.59 58.00
C THR A 7 2.33 11.27 56.81
N ALA A 8 2.59 9.99 56.54
CA ALA A 8 3.32 9.55 55.35
C ALA A 8 2.35 9.36 54.18
N LEU A 9 2.54 10.11 53.09
CA LEU A 9 1.78 10.02 51.86
C LEU A 9 2.49 9.03 50.90
N LEU A 10 1.90 7.85 50.66
CA LEU A 10 2.38 6.91 49.64
C LEU A 10 1.96 7.38 48.24
N LEU A 11 2.93 7.67 47.38
CA LEU A 11 2.74 7.84 45.94
C LEU A 11 2.76 6.48 45.24
N VAL A 12 1.61 6.05 44.72
CA VAL A 12 1.51 4.87 43.84
C VAL A 12 1.78 5.34 42.41
N ILE A 13 2.93 4.97 41.86
CA ILE A 13 3.30 5.24 40.46
C ILE A 13 2.81 4.06 39.62
N THR A 14 1.69 4.21 38.93
CA THR A 14 1.23 3.25 37.91
C THR A 14 2.06 3.43 36.65
N ALA A 15 2.99 2.49 36.40
CA ALA A 15 3.73 2.42 35.15
C ALA A 15 2.81 2.01 34.00
N LEU A 16 2.54 2.93 33.08
CA LEU A 16 1.81 2.66 31.84
C LEU A 16 2.72 1.89 30.89
N VAL A 17 2.54 0.58 30.79
CA VAL A 17 3.25 -0.27 29.82
C VAL A 17 2.67 0.05 28.43
N VAL A 18 3.39 0.88 27.67
CA VAL A 18 3.12 1.07 26.23
C VAL A 18 3.60 -0.18 25.51
N THR A 19 2.69 -1.11 25.23
CA THR A 19 2.99 -2.23 24.32
C THR A 19 3.08 -1.67 22.91
N THR A 20 4.30 -1.59 22.37
CA THR A 20 4.51 -1.38 20.93
C THR A 20 4.11 -2.65 20.21
N GLU A 21 2.84 -2.78 19.88
CA GLU A 21 2.40 -3.84 18.97
C GLU A 21 3.14 -3.66 17.63
N PRO A 22 3.84 -4.68 17.11
CA PRO A 22 4.35 -4.61 15.76
C PRO A 22 3.14 -4.40 14.84
N ALA A 23 3.24 -3.46 13.90
CA ALA A 23 2.21 -3.28 12.88
C ALA A 23 1.95 -4.63 12.22
N GLN A 24 0.79 -5.22 12.53
CA GLN A 24 0.38 -6.49 11.98
C GLN A 24 0.21 -6.26 10.48
N ALA A 25 1.18 -6.68 9.69
CA ALA A 25 1.02 -6.78 8.25
C ALA A 25 -0.21 -7.64 8.03
N ALA A 26 -1.27 -7.05 7.45
CA ALA A 26 -2.56 -7.71 7.26
C ALA A 26 -2.34 -9.11 6.67
N GLY A 27 -2.62 -10.12 7.49
CA GLY A 27 -2.53 -11.51 7.09
C GLY A 27 -3.57 -11.79 6.01
N GLY A 28 -3.10 -11.95 4.78
CA GLY A 28 -3.74 -12.86 3.82
C GLY A 28 -4.90 -12.33 2.98
N CYS A 29 -4.85 -11.09 2.51
CA CYS A 29 -5.74 -10.59 1.43
C CYS A 29 -5.46 -11.21 0.05
N ARG A 30 -4.72 -12.32 0.03
CA ARG A 30 -4.08 -12.93 -1.14
C ARG A 30 -5.01 -13.82 -1.95
N SER A 31 -6.32 -13.73 -1.74
CA SER A 31 -7.32 -14.55 -2.41
C SER A 31 -8.37 -13.66 -3.06
N ALA A 32 -8.91 -14.11 -4.20
CA ALA A 32 -10.03 -13.42 -4.83
C ALA A 32 -11.21 -13.30 -3.83
N PRO A 33 -11.95 -12.18 -3.83
CA PRO A 33 -11.89 -11.06 -4.77
C PRO A 33 -10.90 -9.94 -4.36
N TYR A 34 -10.07 -10.19 -3.35
CA TYR A 34 -9.18 -9.21 -2.70
C TYR A 34 -7.82 -9.07 -3.36
N SER A 35 -7.60 -9.76 -4.49
CA SER A 35 -6.36 -9.69 -5.25
C SER A 35 -6.59 -9.46 -6.74
N ALA A 36 -5.67 -8.73 -7.37
CA ALA A 36 -5.69 -8.52 -8.82
C ALA A 36 -4.28 -8.60 -9.43
N LYS A 37 -4.25 -8.89 -10.73
CA LYS A 37 -3.07 -8.77 -11.60
C LYS A 37 -3.25 -7.56 -12.50
N PHE A 38 -2.18 -6.82 -12.72
CA PHE A 38 -2.16 -5.66 -13.61
C PHE A 38 -0.77 -5.50 -14.22
N GLY A 39 -0.69 -4.71 -15.29
CA GLY A 39 0.58 -4.46 -15.96
C GLY A 39 0.44 -3.64 -17.22
N MET A 40 1.58 -3.13 -17.65
CA MET A 40 1.79 -2.37 -18.88
C MET A 40 2.79 -3.13 -19.72
N HIS A 41 2.60 -3.11 -21.04
CA HIS A 41 3.45 -3.83 -21.98
C HIS A 41 3.47 -3.10 -23.32
N ASP A 42 4.67 -2.81 -23.80
CA ASP A 42 4.95 -2.23 -25.10
C ASP A 42 6.02 -3.08 -25.83
N PRO A 43 5.60 -4.19 -26.46
CA PRO A 43 6.52 -5.09 -27.14
C PRO A 43 7.07 -4.49 -28.45
N PHE A 44 6.51 -3.37 -28.91
CA PHE A 44 6.90 -2.71 -30.15
C PHE A 44 7.78 -1.48 -29.91
N GLN A 45 8.09 -1.16 -28.64
CA GLN A 45 8.94 -0.03 -28.26
C GLN A 45 8.46 1.30 -28.90
N MET A 46 7.14 1.49 -28.93
CA MET A 46 6.50 2.69 -29.48
C MET A 46 6.55 3.87 -28.53
N PHE A 47 6.72 3.62 -27.22
CA PHE A 47 6.85 4.66 -26.21
C PHE A 47 8.32 4.95 -25.89
N ASP A 48 8.66 6.23 -25.73
CA ASP A 48 10.01 6.70 -25.41
C ASP A 48 9.97 7.58 -24.16
N GLY A 49 9.64 6.97 -23.02
CA GLY A 49 9.61 7.67 -21.74
C GLY A 49 8.70 7.07 -20.68
N MET A 50 8.33 7.91 -19.71
CA MET A 50 7.43 7.54 -18.62
C MET A 50 5.99 7.46 -19.11
N GLU A 51 5.35 6.32 -18.86
CA GLU A 51 3.97 6.05 -19.23
C GLU A 51 3.15 5.65 -18.02
N ASP A 52 1.89 6.09 -18.01
CA ASP A 52 0.93 5.86 -16.93
C ASP A 52 -0.23 4.96 -17.38
N ALA A 53 -0.64 4.05 -16.51
CA ALA A 53 -1.86 3.28 -16.66
C ALA A 53 -2.65 3.20 -15.36
N TYR A 54 -3.97 3.20 -15.47
CA TYR A 54 -4.87 2.97 -14.35
C TYR A 54 -5.51 1.59 -14.40
N PHE A 55 -5.77 1.04 -13.21
CA PHE A 55 -6.40 -0.26 -12.99
C PHE A 55 -7.47 -0.17 -11.89
N PRO A 56 -8.57 -0.93 -11.97
CA PRO A 56 -8.92 -1.79 -13.10
C PRO A 56 -9.29 -0.95 -14.34
N ARG A 57 -9.20 -1.54 -15.54
CA ARG A 57 -9.59 -0.86 -16.80
C ARG A 57 -11.09 -0.56 -16.87
N SER A 58 -11.90 -1.25 -16.08
CA SER A 58 -13.34 -1.02 -15.91
C SER A 58 -13.74 -1.16 -14.45
N GLY A 59 -14.76 -0.40 -14.03
CA GLY A 59 -15.24 -0.43 -12.64
C GLY A 59 -14.27 0.26 -11.68
N SER A 60 -14.13 -0.28 -10.46
CA SER A 60 -13.19 0.20 -9.44
C SER A 60 -12.93 -0.92 -8.45
N TYR A 61 -11.77 -0.92 -7.79
CA TYR A 61 -11.55 -1.77 -6.63
C TYR A 61 -12.31 -1.24 -5.41
N ARG A 62 -12.46 -2.10 -4.40
CA ARG A 62 -13.17 -1.78 -3.17
C ARG A 62 -12.50 -2.48 -1.99
N THR A 63 -12.10 -1.72 -0.98
CA THR A 63 -11.53 -2.26 0.27
C THR A 63 -12.59 -3.02 1.07
N THR A 64 -12.14 -3.95 1.91
CA THR A 64 -13.03 -4.71 2.79
C THR A 64 -12.61 -4.66 4.25
N SER A 65 -13.49 -5.07 5.16
CA SER A 65 -13.14 -5.21 6.58
C SER A 65 -12.02 -6.22 6.84
N GLN A 66 -11.83 -7.20 5.96
CA GLN A 66 -10.77 -8.20 6.03
C GLN A 66 -9.41 -7.64 5.58
N CYS A 67 -9.44 -6.59 4.74
CA CYS A 67 -8.30 -6.10 4.02
C CYS A 67 -8.33 -4.58 3.96
N ARG A 68 -7.63 -3.98 4.93
CA ARG A 68 -7.66 -2.51 5.12
C ARG A 68 -6.42 -1.84 4.55
N ASP A 69 -5.43 -2.62 4.13
CA ASP A 69 -4.21 -2.13 3.53
C ASP A 69 -4.22 -2.44 2.04
N ILE A 70 -3.94 -1.43 1.23
CA ILE A 70 -3.78 -1.58 -0.22
C ILE A 70 -2.29 -1.76 -0.48
N GLN A 71 -1.92 -2.98 -0.88
CA GLN A 71 -0.54 -3.37 -1.10
C GLN A 71 -0.35 -3.81 -2.54
N VAL A 72 0.84 -3.57 -3.08
CA VAL A 72 1.22 -4.04 -4.41
C VAL A 72 2.60 -4.68 -4.38
N LYS A 73 2.82 -5.63 -5.29
CA LYS A 73 4.11 -6.25 -5.51
C LYS A 73 4.41 -6.29 -6.99
N ASN A 74 5.62 -5.90 -7.33
CA ASN A 74 6.14 -6.10 -8.68
C ASN A 74 6.50 -7.58 -8.88
N THR A 75 5.87 -8.19 -9.88
CA THR A 75 6.09 -9.59 -10.28
C THR A 75 6.89 -9.72 -11.58
N GLY A 76 7.34 -8.61 -12.14
CA GLY A 76 8.33 -8.58 -13.20
C GLY A 76 9.68 -9.18 -12.76
N ASN A 77 10.50 -9.52 -13.75
CA ASN A 77 11.82 -10.14 -13.54
C ASN A 77 12.94 -9.13 -13.28
N GLY A 78 12.64 -7.83 -13.22
CA GLY A 78 13.63 -6.75 -13.06
C GLY A 78 14.47 -6.45 -14.30
N GLY A 79 14.17 -7.07 -15.44
CA GLY A 79 14.79 -6.79 -16.74
C GLY A 79 13.88 -5.95 -17.65
N THR A 80 14.25 -5.83 -18.92
CA THR A 80 13.51 -5.05 -19.93
C THR A 80 12.04 -5.46 -20.01
N TRP A 81 11.72 -6.76 -19.93
CA TRP A 81 10.35 -7.30 -19.98
C TRP A 81 9.61 -7.33 -18.63
N GLY A 82 10.08 -6.61 -17.61
CA GLY A 82 9.49 -6.68 -16.28
C GLY A 82 10.14 -5.71 -15.31
N GLY A 83 10.28 -4.46 -15.74
CA GLY A 83 10.99 -3.42 -15.04
C GLY A 83 10.33 -2.99 -13.71
N PRO A 84 11.04 -2.18 -12.91
CA PRO A 84 10.44 -1.50 -11.78
C PRO A 84 9.33 -0.55 -12.23
N PHE A 85 8.41 -0.26 -11.32
CA PHE A 85 7.36 0.73 -11.55
C PHE A 85 7.11 1.54 -10.28
N TRP A 86 6.46 2.68 -10.46
CA TRP A 86 5.85 3.44 -9.39
C TRP A 86 4.36 3.17 -9.36
N ALA A 87 3.76 3.14 -8.19
CA ALA A 87 2.32 2.99 -8.05
C ALA A 87 1.73 3.95 -7.02
N CYS A 88 0.48 4.31 -7.22
CA CYS A 88 -0.28 5.10 -6.27
C CYS A 88 -1.76 4.67 -6.25
N VAL A 89 -2.45 5.04 -5.18
CA VAL A 89 -3.90 4.88 -5.07
C VAL A 89 -4.59 6.19 -5.45
N VAL A 90 -5.63 6.11 -6.27
CA VAL A 90 -6.52 7.22 -6.59
C VAL A 90 -7.92 6.87 -6.09
N TRP A 91 -8.46 7.65 -5.16
CA TRP A 91 -9.82 7.44 -4.65
C TRP A 91 -10.85 7.79 -5.73
N VAL A 92 -11.91 7.00 -5.86
CA VAL A 92 -13.00 7.31 -6.80
C VAL A 92 -13.56 8.71 -6.52
N GLY A 93 -13.72 9.51 -7.56
CA GLY A 93 -14.14 10.91 -7.44
C GLY A 93 -12.99 11.90 -7.20
N ARG A 94 -11.73 11.43 -7.15
CA ARG A 94 -10.54 12.27 -7.15
C ARG A 94 -9.74 12.07 -8.44
N ALA A 95 -8.94 13.07 -8.80
CA ALA A 95 -8.13 13.08 -10.01
C ALA A 95 -6.64 12.81 -9.78
N THR A 96 -6.19 12.65 -8.52
CA THR A 96 -4.76 12.63 -8.18
C THR A 96 -4.41 11.47 -7.24
N CYS A 97 -3.12 11.08 -7.27
CA CYS A 97 -2.53 10.12 -6.34
C CYS A 97 -2.73 10.60 -4.89
N ALA A 98 -3.50 9.86 -4.12
CA ALA A 98 -3.90 10.24 -2.78
C ALA A 98 -2.72 10.34 -1.80
N ASN A 99 -1.71 9.48 -1.98
CA ASN A 99 -0.55 9.35 -1.08
C ASN A 99 0.78 9.56 -1.82
N GLY A 100 0.75 10.17 -3.01
CA GLY A 100 1.91 10.25 -3.90
C GLY A 100 2.28 8.91 -4.54
N TRP A 101 3.37 8.92 -5.30
CA TRP A 101 3.89 7.75 -6.00
C TRP A 101 4.84 6.95 -5.09
N THR A 102 4.66 5.63 -5.04
CA THR A 102 5.50 4.69 -4.29
C THR A 102 6.31 3.84 -5.26
N TYR A 103 7.64 3.81 -5.08
CA TYR A 103 8.51 2.96 -5.88
C TYR A 103 8.37 1.48 -5.49
N VAL A 104 8.11 0.62 -6.48
CA VAL A 104 7.86 -0.82 -6.32
C VAL A 104 8.96 -1.62 -7.03
N PRO A 105 10.04 -2.00 -6.32
CA PRO A 105 11.07 -2.84 -6.91
C PRO A 105 10.58 -4.28 -7.12
N PRO A 106 11.19 -5.03 -8.05
CA PRO A 106 10.87 -6.44 -8.28
C PRO A 106 10.88 -7.29 -7.01
N GLY A 107 9.87 -8.14 -6.84
CA GLY A 107 9.83 -9.17 -5.80
C GLY A 107 9.37 -8.70 -4.41
N GLN A 108 9.26 -7.40 -4.14
CA GLN A 108 8.89 -6.86 -2.82
C GLN A 108 7.45 -6.33 -2.79
N TRP A 109 6.76 -6.58 -1.67
CA TRP A 109 5.49 -5.93 -1.36
C TRP A 109 5.72 -4.50 -0.86
N ARG A 110 4.84 -3.59 -1.26
CA ARG A 110 4.80 -2.19 -0.85
C ARG A 110 3.39 -1.79 -0.47
N ASN A 111 3.25 -1.08 0.63
CA ASN A 111 1.99 -0.46 1.04
C ASN A 111 1.82 0.84 0.25
N LEU A 112 0.66 1.01 -0.40
CA LEU A 112 0.28 2.26 -1.05
C LEU A 112 -0.67 3.09 -0.17
N ALA A 113 -1.49 2.40 0.64
CA ALA A 113 -2.35 2.99 1.66
C ALA A 113 -2.58 1.96 2.77
N THR A 114 -2.69 2.42 4.01
CA THR A 114 -2.93 1.57 5.19
C THR A 114 -4.16 2.01 5.96
N ASN A 115 -4.83 1.08 6.63
CA ASN A 115 -6.00 1.34 7.47
C ASN A 115 -7.15 2.08 6.75
N VAL A 116 -7.34 1.80 5.46
CA VAL A 116 -8.40 2.37 4.65
C VAL A 116 -9.76 1.93 5.19
N GLN A 117 -10.74 2.83 5.13
CA GLN A 117 -12.11 2.53 5.57
C GLN A 117 -12.73 1.43 4.69
N ASP A 118 -13.52 0.55 5.30
CA ASP A 118 -14.24 -0.50 4.59
C ASP A 118 -15.16 0.07 3.51
N GLY A 119 -15.23 -0.60 2.37
CA GLY A 119 -16.08 -0.22 1.24
C GLY A 119 -15.57 0.97 0.43
N THR A 120 -14.38 1.49 0.72
CA THR A 120 -13.76 2.60 -0.03
C THR A 120 -13.41 2.15 -1.43
N ARG A 121 -13.86 2.91 -2.43
CA ARG A 121 -13.61 2.61 -3.85
C ARG A 121 -12.38 3.33 -4.37
N PHE A 122 -11.58 2.64 -5.15
CA PHE A 122 -10.31 3.19 -5.64
C PHE A 122 -9.84 2.61 -6.97
N TYR A 123 -8.86 3.29 -7.55
CA TYR A 123 -8.04 2.87 -8.68
C TYR A 123 -6.58 2.76 -8.24
N LEU A 124 -5.83 1.90 -8.92
CA LEU A 124 -4.37 1.87 -8.87
C LEU A 124 -3.84 2.56 -10.12
N PHE A 125 -2.94 3.51 -9.94
CA PHE A 125 -2.14 4.03 -11.04
C PHE A 125 -0.76 3.37 -10.97
N MET A 126 -0.24 3.02 -12.14
CA MET A 126 1.08 2.46 -12.36
C MET A 126 1.80 3.36 -13.35
N GLN A 127 3.05 3.70 -13.04
CA GLN A 127 3.94 4.46 -13.91
C GLN A 127 5.23 3.67 -14.12
N THR A 128 5.67 3.54 -15.36
CA THR A 128 6.97 2.93 -15.67
C THR A 128 7.61 3.62 -16.87
N ASN A 129 8.92 3.52 -17.02
CA ASN A 129 9.62 4.07 -18.17
C ASN A 129 9.60 3.04 -19.31
N LEU A 130 8.64 3.16 -20.23
CA LEU A 130 8.52 2.26 -21.38
C LEU A 130 9.60 2.49 -22.46
N GLY A 131 10.30 3.63 -22.43
CA GLY A 131 11.50 3.84 -23.25
C GLY A 131 12.73 3.06 -22.74
N THR A 132 12.69 2.54 -21.50
CA THR A 132 13.75 1.70 -20.92
C THR A 132 13.33 0.25 -20.72
N TYR A 133 12.04 0.01 -20.41
CA TYR A 133 11.49 -1.31 -20.12
C TYR A 133 10.29 -1.58 -21.04
N GLU A 134 10.27 -2.71 -21.74
CA GLU A 134 9.13 -3.12 -22.57
C GLU A 134 7.90 -3.53 -21.74
N ALA A 135 8.04 -3.73 -20.43
CA ALA A 135 6.89 -4.05 -19.58
C ALA A 135 7.11 -3.77 -18.09
N ALA A 136 5.99 -3.67 -17.37
CA ALA A 136 5.91 -3.74 -15.92
C ALA A 136 4.69 -4.56 -15.50
N TYR A 137 4.86 -5.48 -14.56
CA TYR A 137 3.79 -6.36 -14.08
C TYR A 137 3.70 -6.33 -12.56
N GLY A 138 2.47 -6.30 -12.04
CA GLY A 138 2.23 -6.31 -10.62
C GLY A 138 1.02 -7.13 -10.22
N VAL A 139 1.01 -7.48 -8.94
CA VAL A 139 -0.16 -7.95 -8.21
C VAL A 139 -0.50 -6.96 -7.11
N GLY A 140 -1.76 -6.87 -6.73
CA GLY A 140 -2.22 -6.05 -5.62
C GLY A 140 -3.23 -6.77 -4.75
N GLU A 141 -3.30 -6.38 -3.47
CA GLU A 141 -4.14 -6.96 -2.42
C GLU A 141 -4.79 -5.86 -1.55
N TRP A 142 -6.08 -5.99 -1.18
CA TRP A 142 -6.88 -5.01 -0.41
C TRP A 142 -8.29 -5.49 -0.03
#